data_AF-A0A417IGY9-F1
#
_entry.id   AF-A0A417IGY9-F1
#
_cell.length_a   1.000
_cell.length_b   1.000
_cell.length_c   1.000
_cell.angle_alpha   90.00
_cell.angle_beta   90.00
_cell.angle_gamma   90.00
#
_symmetry.space_group_name_H-M   'P 1'
#
loop_
_entity.id
_entity.type
_entity.pdbx_description
1 polymer ?
#
loop_
_entity_poly.entity_id
_entity_poly.type
_entity_poly.pdbx_seq_one_letter_code
_entity_poly.pdbx_strand_id
1 'polypeptide(L)'
;MKKITALLLALLMLVGALAGCGKQNDTNKTDKLSIVTTIFPEYDWVREILGDKADNAEVTMLLDNGVDLHSYQPTADDIVKISNCDLFIYVGGESDDWVDDALKNATNKNMKVINLLDVLGDSVKTEEVVEGMQETEHDHDHDHSKEVSTFEDDEVQDRSLSDWAGDWQSAYPFVLDGTLDDAFAAMAEKGEMTAEEYKTYYQNGYKTDITNIDIEGDHIEFTYEDSKKVGSNYKYVGYYIQNWSTGTKAAMYRFEAEDKDSGAPVYIEFNDHMIEPAAAEHFHIRMSNESFDAIVDPENSWPTFFPADMTGEEICEHMEGHDHDEDEDHEHEEEKDEHVWLSLKNAEVLVNAISKSLQELDPDNKDTYATNAAAYIEKLSALDGEYQAVVDAATYKTVLFGDRFPFRYLVDDYGLSYYAAFVGCSAETEASFETVSFLAKKVDESKLPCVLTIEGAQHKISETIVQNTAEKNQKVLTMDSMQSTTSKDVANGTTYLSVMEKNLSVLKEALG
;
A
#
# COMPACT_ATOMS: atom_id res chain seq x y z
N MET A 1 -45.60 -68.71 -17.23
CA MET A 1 -44.32 -68.24 -16.65
C MET A 1 -43.85 -66.91 -17.24
N LYS A 2 -43.84 -66.70 -18.57
CA LYS A 2 -43.40 -65.43 -19.19
C LYS A 2 -44.20 -64.16 -18.86
N LYS A 3 -45.49 -64.28 -18.47
CA LYS A 3 -46.33 -63.12 -18.10
C LYS A 3 -46.18 -62.68 -16.63
N ILE A 4 -45.69 -63.56 -15.76
CA ILE A 4 -45.50 -63.26 -14.32
C ILE A 4 -44.14 -62.59 -14.11
N THR A 5 -43.12 -62.98 -14.87
CA THR A 5 -41.80 -62.33 -14.87
C THR A 5 -41.84 -60.91 -15.43
N ALA A 6 -42.71 -60.62 -16.42
CA ALA A 6 -42.87 -59.26 -16.94
C ALA A 6 -43.55 -58.30 -15.94
N LEU A 7 -44.49 -58.80 -15.14
CA LEU A 7 -45.15 -58.03 -14.08
C LEU A 7 -44.23 -57.78 -12.88
N LEU A 8 -43.36 -58.72 -12.54
CA LEU A 8 -42.35 -58.52 -11.49
C LEU A 8 -41.25 -57.53 -11.91
N LEU A 9 -40.86 -57.51 -13.18
CA LEU A 9 -39.87 -56.56 -13.68
C LEU A 9 -40.42 -55.12 -13.77
N ALA A 10 -41.69 -54.98 -14.14
CA ALA A 10 -42.37 -53.68 -14.16
C ALA A 10 -42.61 -53.11 -12.75
N LEU A 11 -42.86 -53.98 -11.75
CA LEU A 11 -43.02 -53.57 -10.36
C LEU A 11 -41.67 -53.18 -9.72
N LEU A 12 -40.56 -53.83 -10.08
CA LEU A 12 -39.22 -53.42 -9.64
C LEU A 12 -38.76 -52.08 -10.27
N MET A 13 -39.15 -51.79 -11.52
CA MET A 13 -38.85 -50.50 -12.14
C MET A 13 -39.70 -49.34 -11.58
N LEU A 14 -40.89 -49.60 -11.05
CA LEU A 14 -41.74 -48.58 -10.43
C LEU A 14 -41.27 -48.19 -9.02
N VAL A 15 -40.61 -49.10 -8.29
CA VAL A 15 -40.04 -48.82 -6.96
C VAL A 15 -38.73 -48.02 -7.06
N GLY A 16 -37.99 -48.16 -8.17
CA GLY A 16 -36.81 -47.33 -8.45
C GLY A 16 -37.11 -45.87 -8.81
N ALA A 17 -38.33 -45.57 -9.26
CA ALA A 17 -38.74 -44.21 -9.65
C ALA A 17 -39.30 -43.36 -8.50
N LEU A 18 -39.50 -43.92 -7.30
CA LEU A 18 -40.02 -43.21 -6.13
C LEU A 18 -38.95 -42.93 -5.05
N ALA A 19 -37.69 -43.30 -5.30
CA ALA A 19 -36.55 -42.96 -4.43
C ALA A 19 -35.78 -41.70 -4.90
N GLY A 20 -36.30 -40.95 -5.87
CA GLY A 20 -35.62 -39.82 -6.52
C GLY A 20 -36.10 -38.41 -6.14
N CYS A 21 -36.97 -38.28 -5.14
CA CYS A 21 -37.36 -36.97 -4.60
C CYS A 21 -37.13 -36.92 -3.09
N GLY A 22 -35.89 -37.15 -2.68
CA GLY A 22 -35.36 -36.55 -1.46
C GLY A 22 -34.81 -35.19 -1.84
N LYS A 23 -35.25 -34.13 -1.15
CA LYS A 23 -34.61 -32.82 -1.19
C LYS A 23 -33.11 -33.05 -1.06
N GLN A 24 -32.34 -32.65 -2.06
CA GLN A 24 -30.89 -32.71 -2.01
C GLN A 24 -30.50 -31.69 -0.93
N ASN A 25 -30.42 -32.14 0.32
CA ASN A 25 -29.70 -31.41 1.34
C ASN A 25 -28.24 -31.50 0.90
N ASP A 26 -27.66 -30.35 0.60
CA ASP A 26 -26.23 -30.18 0.40
C ASP A 26 -25.50 -30.67 1.66
N THR A 27 -25.12 -31.94 1.68
CA THR A 27 -24.41 -32.60 2.78
C THR A 27 -22.93 -32.25 2.84
N ASN A 28 -22.57 -31.03 2.42
CA ASN A 28 -21.19 -30.51 2.49
C ASN A 28 -21.10 -29.13 3.18
N LYS A 29 -22.20 -28.56 3.71
CA LYS A 29 -22.04 -27.54 4.75
C LYS A 29 -21.63 -28.25 6.04
N THR A 30 -20.41 -28.00 6.51
CA THR A 30 -20.10 -28.14 7.92
C THR A 30 -21.19 -27.41 8.70
N ASP A 31 -21.86 -28.07 9.66
CA ASP A 31 -22.91 -27.47 10.50
C ASP A 31 -22.38 -26.31 11.38
N LYS A 32 -21.10 -25.93 11.23
CA LYS A 32 -20.43 -24.88 12.00
C LYS A 32 -20.48 -23.57 11.24
N LEU A 33 -20.70 -22.49 11.98
CA LEU A 33 -20.64 -21.12 11.45
C LEU A 33 -19.22 -20.84 10.94
N SER A 34 -19.06 -20.48 9.67
CA SER A 34 -17.76 -20.12 9.09
C SER A 34 -17.56 -18.61 9.13
N ILE A 35 -16.48 -18.15 9.77
CA ILE A 35 -16.15 -16.75 9.97
C ILE A 35 -14.71 -16.52 9.48
N VAL A 36 -14.52 -15.52 8.62
CA VAL A 36 -13.21 -15.10 8.12
C VAL A 36 -12.96 -13.66 8.56
N THR A 37 -11.77 -13.39 9.07
CA THR A 37 -11.30 -12.07 9.49
C THR A 37 -9.96 -11.78 8.81
N THR A 38 -9.64 -10.53 8.50
CA THR A 38 -8.34 -10.20 7.89
C THR A 38 -7.24 -10.27 8.97
N ILE A 39 -7.38 -9.47 10.02
CA ILE A 39 -6.35 -9.23 11.02
C ILE A 39 -6.66 -9.85 12.41
N PHE A 40 -5.64 -9.85 13.27
CA PHE A 40 -5.71 -10.41 14.63
C PHE A 40 -6.76 -9.77 15.56
N PRO A 41 -6.91 -8.44 15.65
CA PRO A 41 -7.93 -7.82 16.50
C PRO A 41 -9.34 -8.35 16.24
N GLU A 42 -9.75 -8.41 14.98
CA GLU A 42 -11.05 -8.95 14.56
C GLU A 42 -11.21 -10.41 14.96
N TYR A 43 -10.18 -11.22 14.70
CA TYR A 43 -10.14 -12.62 15.07
C TYR A 43 -10.36 -12.80 16.57
N ASP A 44 -9.61 -12.08 17.41
CA ASP A 44 -9.70 -12.19 18.87
C ASP A 44 -11.06 -11.71 19.39
N TRP A 45 -11.59 -10.60 18.87
CA TRP A 45 -12.93 -10.12 19.23
C TRP A 45 -14.02 -11.14 18.91
N VAL A 46 -13.98 -11.77 17.73
CA VAL A 46 -14.89 -12.85 17.39
C VAL A 46 -14.76 -14.00 18.40
N ARG A 47 -13.53 -14.42 18.73
CA ARG A 47 -13.28 -15.50 19.68
C ARG A 47 -13.82 -15.18 21.08
N GLU A 48 -13.65 -13.95 21.56
CA GLU A 48 -14.16 -13.49 22.85
C GLU A 48 -15.70 -13.45 22.87
N ILE A 49 -16.35 -13.01 21.79
CA ILE A 49 -17.81 -13.01 21.69
C ILE A 49 -18.35 -14.44 21.66
N LEU A 50 -17.72 -15.34 20.88
CA LEU A 50 -18.11 -16.73 20.81
C LEU A 50 -17.90 -17.47 22.15
N GLY A 51 -16.81 -17.16 22.87
CA GLY A 51 -16.47 -17.76 24.15
C GLY A 51 -16.48 -19.29 24.12
N ASP A 52 -17.19 -19.93 25.05
CA ASP A 52 -17.33 -21.40 25.11
C ASP A 52 -18.01 -22.03 23.87
N LYS A 53 -18.58 -21.21 22.97
CA LYS A 53 -19.17 -21.66 21.71
C LYS A 53 -18.21 -21.63 20.54
N ALA A 54 -16.97 -21.17 20.74
CA ALA A 54 -16.03 -20.97 19.66
C ALA A 54 -15.64 -22.29 18.94
N ASP A 55 -15.81 -23.44 19.60
CA ASP A 55 -15.64 -24.76 18.96
C ASP A 55 -16.77 -25.12 17.97
N ASN A 56 -17.90 -24.41 18.02
CA ASN A 56 -19.04 -24.56 17.10
C ASN A 56 -18.93 -23.64 15.88
N ALA A 57 -17.89 -22.82 15.81
CA ALA A 57 -17.56 -22.00 14.66
C ALA A 57 -16.19 -22.39 14.10
N GLU A 58 -15.99 -22.13 12.82
CA GLU A 58 -14.70 -22.14 12.15
C GLU A 58 -14.30 -20.68 11.94
N VAL A 59 -13.36 -20.19 12.76
CA VAL A 59 -12.87 -18.81 12.70
C VAL A 59 -11.50 -18.83 12.06
N THR A 60 -11.34 -18.11 10.95
CA THR A 60 -10.08 -18.03 10.20
C THR A 60 -9.57 -16.59 10.20
N MET A 61 -8.30 -16.43 10.52
CA MET A 61 -7.54 -15.18 10.34
C MET A 61 -6.73 -15.29 9.06
N LEU A 62 -6.82 -14.32 8.14
CA LEU A 62 -6.09 -14.38 6.87
C LEU A 62 -4.61 -14.02 7.05
N LEU A 63 -4.30 -12.94 7.76
CA LEU A 63 -2.94 -12.49 8.02
C LEU A 63 -2.36 -13.24 9.22
N ASP A 64 -2.20 -14.56 9.08
CA ASP A 64 -1.89 -15.46 10.18
C ASP A 64 -0.39 -15.68 10.45
N ASN A 65 0.44 -15.14 9.57
CA ASN A 65 1.89 -15.32 9.51
C ASN A 65 2.67 -14.04 9.82
N GLY A 66 1.98 -12.96 10.21
CA GLY A 66 2.59 -11.66 10.52
C GLY A 66 3.02 -10.88 9.28
N VAL A 67 2.37 -11.10 8.14
CA VAL A 67 2.48 -10.23 6.97
C VAL A 67 1.86 -8.87 7.30
N ASP A 68 2.48 -7.83 6.77
CA ASP A 68 2.01 -6.46 6.90
C ASP A 68 0.70 -6.23 6.14
N LEU A 69 -0.28 -5.59 6.78
CA LEU A 69 -1.61 -5.42 6.20
C LEU A 69 -1.60 -4.54 4.94
N HIS A 70 -0.72 -3.52 4.91
CA HIS A 70 -0.60 -2.55 3.81
C HIS A 70 0.00 -3.17 2.55
N SER A 71 0.58 -4.37 2.67
CA SER A 71 1.18 -5.11 1.55
C SER A 71 0.46 -6.42 1.24
N TYR A 72 -0.63 -6.71 1.95
CA TYR A 72 -1.29 -8.00 1.84
C TYR A 72 -2.07 -8.10 0.53
N GLN A 73 -1.81 -9.16 -0.22
CA GLN A 73 -2.61 -9.53 -1.38
C GLN A 73 -3.23 -10.91 -1.15
N PRO A 74 -4.56 -11.05 -1.31
CA PRO A 74 -5.25 -12.30 -1.00
C PRO A 74 -4.82 -13.41 -1.96
N THR A 75 -4.57 -14.60 -1.42
CA THR A 75 -4.33 -15.77 -2.26
C THR A 75 -5.63 -16.31 -2.85
N ALA A 76 -5.54 -17.13 -3.90
CA ALA A 76 -6.72 -17.82 -4.44
C ALA A 76 -7.45 -18.67 -3.37
N ASP A 77 -6.71 -19.24 -2.42
CA ASP A 77 -7.30 -19.99 -1.30
C ASP A 77 -8.03 -19.07 -0.33
N ASP A 78 -7.53 -17.86 -0.10
CA ASP A 78 -8.20 -16.85 0.74
C ASP A 78 -9.49 -16.37 0.11
N ILE A 79 -9.47 -16.08 -1.20
CA ILE A 79 -10.68 -15.74 -1.97
C ILE A 79 -11.72 -16.88 -1.87
N VAL A 80 -11.30 -18.15 -1.91
CA VAL A 80 -12.22 -19.28 -1.74
C VAL A 80 -12.81 -19.35 -0.32
N LYS A 81 -12.02 -19.05 0.72
CA LYS A 81 -12.52 -19.00 2.10
C LYS A 81 -13.57 -17.89 2.24
N ILE A 82 -13.25 -16.68 1.78
CA ILE A 82 -14.15 -15.51 1.80
C ILE A 82 -15.43 -15.81 1.01
N SER A 83 -15.30 -16.36 -0.20
CA SER A 83 -16.42 -16.67 -1.08
C SER A 83 -17.46 -17.63 -0.45
N ASN A 84 -17.04 -18.45 0.52
CA ASN A 84 -17.88 -19.49 1.12
C ASN A 84 -18.31 -19.21 2.57
N CYS A 85 -17.67 -18.28 3.29
CA CYS A 85 -17.96 -18.07 4.71
C CYS A 85 -19.33 -17.45 4.96
N ASP A 86 -19.82 -17.55 6.19
CA ASP A 86 -21.11 -16.97 6.62
C ASP A 86 -20.94 -15.52 7.12
N LEU A 87 -19.76 -15.18 7.66
CA LEU A 87 -19.38 -13.83 8.09
C LEU A 87 -17.95 -13.52 7.63
N PHE A 88 -17.77 -12.41 6.91
CA PHE A 88 -16.47 -11.84 6.59
C PHE A 88 -16.31 -10.50 7.32
N ILE A 89 -15.19 -10.30 7.99
CA ILE A 89 -14.82 -9.07 8.72
C ILE A 89 -13.47 -8.62 8.15
N TYR A 90 -13.36 -7.34 7.85
CA TYR A 90 -12.14 -6.73 7.34
C TYR A 90 -12.09 -5.26 7.78
N VAL A 91 -10.91 -4.63 7.67
CA VAL A 91 -10.68 -3.27 8.17
C VAL A 91 -11.40 -2.27 7.28
N GLY A 92 -11.16 -2.37 5.96
CA GLY A 92 -11.54 -1.37 4.98
C GLY A 92 -10.47 -0.29 4.82
N GLY A 93 -10.69 0.61 3.87
CA GLY A 93 -9.62 1.51 3.41
C GLY A 93 -8.82 0.87 2.29
N GLU A 94 -7.75 1.55 1.88
CA GLU A 94 -6.93 1.22 0.72
C GLU A 94 -6.27 -0.16 0.85
N SER A 95 -5.86 -0.58 2.05
CA SER A 95 -5.26 -1.90 2.28
C SER A 95 -6.20 -3.07 2.01
N ASP A 96 -7.51 -2.82 2.02
CA ASP A 96 -8.55 -3.82 1.78
C ASP A 96 -9.32 -3.56 0.47
N ASP A 97 -8.82 -2.74 -0.46
CA ASP A 97 -9.50 -2.42 -1.73
C ASP A 97 -9.76 -3.67 -2.60
N TRP A 98 -8.92 -4.69 -2.45
CA TRP A 98 -9.10 -6.00 -3.10
C TRP A 98 -10.39 -6.72 -2.67
N VAL A 99 -11.01 -6.33 -1.55
CA VAL A 99 -12.20 -6.98 -0.99
C VAL A 99 -13.39 -6.89 -1.94
N ASP A 100 -13.60 -5.75 -2.59
CA ASP A 100 -14.74 -5.58 -3.48
C ASP A 100 -14.71 -6.58 -4.64
N ASP A 101 -13.53 -6.81 -5.20
CA ASP A 101 -13.30 -7.82 -6.23
C ASP A 101 -13.48 -9.25 -5.70
N ALA A 102 -12.99 -9.53 -4.48
CA ALA A 102 -13.21 -10.82 -3.84
C ALA A 102 -14.71 -11.11 -3.61
N LEU A 103 -15.51 -10.08 -3.32
CA LEU A 103 -16.93 -10.20 -3.02
C LEU A 103 -17.82 -10.31 -4.28
N LYS A 104 -17.45 -9.69 -5.41
CA LYS A 104 -18.24 -9.71 -6.68
C LYS A 104 -18.70 -11.14 -7.04
N ASN A 105 -17.82 -12.12 -6.89
CA ASN A 105 -18.07 -13.51 -7.27
C ASN A 105 -18.29 -14.47 -6.08
N ALA A 106 -18.55 -13.95 -4.88
CA ALA A 106 -18.76 -14.78 -3.69
C ALA A 106 -19.89 -15.82 -3.91
N THR A 107 -19.64 -17.07 -3.51
CA THR A 107 -20.57 -18.20 -3.66
C THR A 107 -21.72 -18.08 -2.66
N ASN A 108 -21.41 -17.71 -1.41
CA ASN A 108 -22.41 -17.46 -0.38
C ASN A 108 -23.03 -16.07 -0.54
N LYS A 109 -24.13 -15.98 -1.28
CA LYS A 109 -24.88 -14.71 -1.46
C LYS A 109 -25.63 -14.23 -0.21
N ASN A 110 -25.65 -15.02 0.87
CA ASN A 110 -26.21 -14.62 2.16
C ASN A 110 -25.13 -14.30 3.20
N MET A 111 -23.86 -14.24 2.79
CA MET A 111 -22.76 -13.86 3.66
C MET A 111 -23.03 -12.47 4.25
N LYS A 112 -22.71 -12.32 5.52
CA LYS A 112 -22.59 -11.00 6.14
C LYS A 112 -21.18 -10.49 5.99
N VAL A 113 -21.08 -9.20 5.73
CA VAL A 113 -19.82 -8.50 5.54
C VAL A 113 -19.78 -7.34 6.54
N ILE A 114 -18.67 -7.18 7.26
CA ILE A 114 -18.42 -6.07 8.18
C ILE A 114 -17.11 -5.42 7.76
N ASN A 115 -17.19 -4.17 7.35
CA ASN A 115 -16.06 -3.25 7.18
C ASN A 115 -15.95 -2.42 8.48
N LEU A 116 -14.77 -2.41 9.12
CA LEU A 116 -14.60 -1.68 10.40
C LEU A 116 -14.74 -0.17 10.21
N LEU A 117 -14.18 0.40 9.13
CA LEU A 117 -14.30 1.83 8.82
C LEU A 117 -15.77 2.24 8.60
N ASP A 118 -16.55 1.46 7.86
CA ASP A 118 -17.98 1.72 7.65
C ASP A 118 -18.79 1.70 8.96
N VAL A 119 -18.43 0.80 9.88
CA VAL A 119 -19.09 0.72 11.19
C VAL A 119 -18.83 1.98 12.03
N LEU A 120 -17.65 2.58 11.87
CA LEU A 120 -17.24 3.78 12.58
C LEU A 120 -17.77 5.06 11.91
N GLY A 121 -17.93 5.06 10.58
CA GLY A 121 -18.48 6.19 9.81
C GLY A 121 -17.71 7.48 10.08
N ASP A 122 -18.42 8.54 10.47
CA ASP A 122 -17.85 9.89 10.71
C ASP A 122 -16.75 9.95 11.80
N SER A 123 -16.53 8.88 12.58
CA SER A 123 -15.43 8.84 13.55
C SER A 123 -14.09 8.37 12.97
N VAL A 124 -14.08 7.86 11.73
CA VAL A 124 -12.84 7.53 11.01
C VAL A 124 -12.01 8.79 10.83
N LYS A 125 -10.70 8.65 11.00
CA LYS A 125 -9.70 9.70 10.84
C LYS A 125 -8.99 9.54 9.51
N THR A 126 -8.44 10.63 9.04
CA THR A 126 -7.55 10.67 7.90
C THR A 126 -6.11 10.55 8.40
N GLU A 127 -5.26 9.91 7.60
CA GLU A 127 -3.82 9.87 7.80
C GLU A 127 -3.29 11.30 7.92
N GLU A 128 -2.28 11.50 8.77
CA GLU A 128 -1.77 12.83 9.10
C GLU A 128 -0.26 12.85 9.03
N VAL A 129 0.24 13.76 8.21
CA VAL A 129 1.65 14.15 8.22
C VAL A 129 1.87 15.25 9.26
N VAL A 130 2.73 14.99 10.24
CA VAL A 130 3.16 15.98 11.24
C VAL A 130 4.58 16.50 10.96
N GLU A 131 4.90 17.65 11.54
CA GLU A 131 6.22 18.28 11.40
C GLU A 131 7.36 17.29 11.64
N GLY A 132 8.21 17.11 10.62
CA GLY A 132 9.42 16.30 10.67
C GLY A 132 9.22 14.81 10.49
N MET A 133 8.02 14.36 10.14
CA MET A 133 7.86 13.09 9.43
C MET A 133 8.56 13.21 8.07
N GLN A 134 9.17 12.11 7.63
CA GLN A 134 9.58 11.99 6.24
C GLN A 134 8.32 11.82 5.40
N GLU A 135 8.23 12.60 4.33
CA GLU A 135 7.24 12.35 3.29
C GLU A 135 7.55 10.97 2.71
N THR A 136 6.62 10.06 2.93
CA THR A 136 6.45 8.90 2.07
C THR A 136 5.96 9.45 0.74
N GLU A 137 6.60 9.08 -0.36
CA GLU A 137 5.95 9.19 -1.66
C GLU A 137 4.74 8.26 -1.58
N HIS A 138 3.59 8.80 -1.17
CA HIS A 138 2.29 8.24 -1.52
C HIS A 138 2.13 8.51 -3.00
N ASP A 139 2.90 7.78 -3.80
CA ASP A 139 2.49 7.51 -5.15
C ASP A 139 1.15 6.82 -5.02
N HIS A 140 0.13 7.52 -5.48
CA HIS A 140 -1.14 6.91 -5.82
C HIS A 140 -0.86 5.58 -6.49
N ASP A 141 -1.55 4.56 -6.00
CA ASP A 141 -1.59 3.21 -6.51
C ASP A 141 -2.14 3.26 -7.95
N HIS A 142 -1.30 3.72 -8.88
CA HIS A 142 -1.43 3.46 -10.28
C HIS A 142 -0.50 2.29 -10.57
N ASP A 143 -1.10 1.24 -11.10
CA ASP A 143 -0.46 0.07 -11.68
C ASP A 143 0.59 0.49 -12.74
N HIS A 144 1.77 0.90 -12.26
CA HIS A 144 2.97 1.15 -13.04
C HIS A 144 4.13 0.52 -12.26
N SER A 145 4.22 -0.79 -12.39
CA SER A 145 5.47 -1.56 -12.33
C SER A 145 6.73 -0.79 -11.89
N LYS A 146 6.99 -0.78 -10.58
CA LYS A 146 8.26 -0.43 -9.90
C LYS A 146 9.03 0.73 -10.55
N GLU A 147 8.54 1.93 -10.32
CA GLU A 147 9.23 3.16 -10.72
C GLU A 147 10.48 3.46 -9.86
N VAL A 148 11.22 4.46 -10.34
CA VAL A 148 12.59 4.83 -10.03
C VAL A 148 12.87 4.90 -8.53
N SER A 149 14.01 4.31 -8.12
CA SER A 149 14.67 4.39 -6.80
C SER A 149 14.35 3.32 -5.74
N THR A 150 13.23 2.58 -5.83
CA THR A 150 12.85 1.59 -4.80
C THR A 150 13.28 0.14 -5.10
N PHE A 151 13.95 -0.09 -6.24
CA PHE A 151 14.33 -1.43 -6.68
C PHE A 151 15.72 -1.86 -6.18
N GLU A 152 15.94 -3.17 -6.02
CA GLU A 152 17.29 -3.71 -5.78
C GLU A 152 18.06 -3.93 -7.10
N ASP A 153 19.39 -3.82 -7.05
CA ASP A 153 20.22 -3.85 -8.27
C ASP A 153 20.09 -5.17 -9.07
N ASP A 154 19.71 -6.27 -8.40
CA ASP A 154 19.49 -7.59 -9.00
C ASP A 154 18.07 -7.80 -9.55
N GLU A 155 17.16 -6.84 -9.35
CA GLU A 155 15.82 -6.86 -9.93
C GLU A 155 15.78 -6.32 -11.36
N VAL A 156 16.78 -5.53 -11.77
CA VAL A 156 16.84 -4.95 -13.12
C VAL A 156 17.10 -6.04 -14.15
N GLN A 157 16.23 -6.12 -15.17
CA GLN A 157 16.32 -7.09 -16.25
C GLN A 157 16.76 -6.44 -17.56
N ASP A 158 17.41 -7.23 -18.42
CA ASP A 158 17.71 -6.84 -19.80
C ASP A 158 16.40 -6.56 -20.56
N ARG A 159 16.42 -5.52 -21.40
CA ARG A 159 15.26 -5.09 -22.21
C ARG A 159 15.55 -5.08 -23.69
N SER A 160 14.48 -5.07 -24.48
CA SER A 160 14.51 -5.08 -25.94
C SER A 160 14.13 -3.71 -26.49
N LEU A 161 14.66 -3.31 -27.66
CA LEU A 161 14.25 -2.04 -28.29
C LEU A 161 12.73 -1.98 -28.56
N SER A 162 12.09 -3.13 -28.74
CA SER A 162 10.64 -3.24 -28.91
C SER A 162 9.82 -2.64 -27.76
N ASP A 163 10.42 -2.53 -26.58
CA ASP A 163 9.78 -1.96 -25.40
C ASP A 163 9.53 -0.45 -25.57
N TRP A 164 10.32 0.21 -26.43
CA TRP A 164 10.14 1.62 -26.82
C TRP A 164 9.50 1.77 -28.22
N ALA A 165 8.92 0.71 -28.80
CA ALA A 165 8.33 0.79 -30.13
C ALA A 165 7.16 1.78 -30.17
N GLY A 166 7.16 2.69 -31.15
CA GLY A 166 6.16 3.74 -31.25
C GLY A 166 6.62 4.94 -32.07
N ASP A 167 5.71 5.90 -32.24
CA ASP A 167 5.98 7.21 -32.82
C ASP A 167 5.97 8.24 -31.68
N TRP A 168 7.04 9.03 -31.57
CA TRP A 168 7.33 9.82 -30.38
C TRP A 168 7.66 11.26 -30.73
N GLN A 169 7.03 12.22 -30.06
CA GLN A 169 7.27 13.66 -30.22
C GLN A 169 8.06 14.25 -29.03
N SER A 170 8.90 15.25 -29.30
CA SER A 170 9.67 15.92 -28.25
C SER A 170 8.78 16.78 -27.35
N ALA A 171 9.02 16.74 -26.04
CA ALA A 171 8.40 17.65 -25.07
C ALA A 171 8.92 19.10 -25.16
N TYR A 172 10.07 19.31 -25.80
CA TYR A 172 10.78 20.59 -25.76
C TYR A 172 10.00 21.79 -26.34
N PRO A 173 9.30 21.66 -27.50
CA PRO A 173 8.50 22.76 -28.02
C PRO A 173 7.41 23.25 -27.06
N PHE A 174 6.79 22.34 -26.29
CA PHE A 174 5.73 22.67 -25.31
C PHE A 174 6.25 23.45 -24.09
N VAL A 175 7.53 23.27 -23.72
CA VAL A 175 8.18 24.13 -22.72
C VAL A 175 8.38 25.54 -23.27
N LEU A 176 8.80 25.65 -24.54
CA LEU A 176 9.18 26.92 -25.16
C LEU A 176 7.98 27.82 -25.47
N ASP A 177 6.87 27.24 -25.90
CA ASP A 177 5.65 27.99 -26.21
C ASP A 177 4.76 28.28 -24.99
N GLY A 178 5.11 27.70 -23.84
CA GLY A 178 4.43 27.89 -22.56
C GLY A 178 3.26 26.95 -22.32
N THR A 179 3.07 25.94 -23.18
CA THR A 179 2.02 24.93 -23.00
C THR A 179 2.15 24.22 -21.64
N LEU A 180 3.38 23.92 -21.20
CA LEU A 180 3.65 23.24 -19.93
C LEU A 180 3.69 24.16 -18.70
N ASP A 181 3.32 25.44 -18.84
CA ASP A 181 3.42 26.42 -17.74
C ASP A 181 2.49 26.10 -16.57
N ASP A 182 1.31 25.51 -16.84
CA ASP A 182 0.36 25.11 -15.81
C ASP A 182 0.92 23.93 -14.99
N ALA A 183 1.53 22.93 -15.63
CA ALA A 183 2.22 21.85 -14.93
C ALA A 183 3.36 22.35 -14.04
N PHE A 184 4.16 23.32 -14.50
CA PHE A 184 5.19 23.94 -13.67
C PHE A 184 4.62 24.73 -12.50
N ALA A 185 3.44 25.33 -12.66
CA ALA A 185 2.75 26.00 -11.57
C ALA A 185 2.27 24.99 -10.52
N ALA A 186 1.65 23.89 -10.93
CA ALA A 186 1.22 22.81 -10.05
C ALA A 186 2.41 22.17 -9.31
N MET A 187 3.51 21.87 -10.00
CA MET A 187 4.75 21.38 -9.39
C MET A 187 5.33 22.37 -8.37
N ALA A 188 5.19 23.68 -8.58
CA ALA A 188 5.65 24.70 -7.65
C ALA A 188 4.79 24.86 -6.40
N GLU A 189 3.54 24.39 -6.43
CA GLU A 189 2.68 24.34 -5.24
C GLU A 189 3.08 23.18 -4.32
N LYS A 190 3.52 22.06 -4.90
CA LYS A 190 3.91 20.83 -4.18
C LYS A 190 5.42 20.73 -3.89
N GLY A 191 6.28 21.45 -4.60
CA GLY A 191 7.74 21.31 -4.51
C GLY A 191 8.53 22.54 -4.04
N GLU A 192 9.86 22.42 -4.00
CA GLU A 192 10.76 23.43 -3.43
C GLU A 192 11.18 24.56 -4.40
N MET A 193 10.89 24.41 -5.70
CA MET A 193 11.23 25.36 -6.76
C MET A 193 10.03 26.20 -7.17
N THR A 194 10.26 27.45 -7.55
CA THR A 194 9.21 28.27 -8.17
C THR A 194 8.87 27.75 -9.58
N ALA A 195 7.68 28.07 -10.10
CA ALA A 195 7.27 27.67 -11.45
C ALA A 195 8.27 28.10 -12.54
N GLU A 196 8.88 29.29 -12.38
CA GLU A 196 9.91 29.80 -13.29
C GLU A 196 11.23 29.01 -13.18
N GLU A 197 11.57 28.55 -11.97
CA GLU A 197 12.72 27.69 -11.74
C GLU A 197 12.49 26.29 -12.32
N TYR A 198 11.30 25.70 -12.15
CA TYR A 198 10.92 24.44 -12.82
C TYR A 198 10.97 24.58 -14.33
N LYS A 199 10.34 25.63 -14.88
CA LYS A 199 10.40 25.91 -16.32
C LYS A 199 11.84 26.00 -16.81
N THR A 200 12.70 26.70 -16.08
CA THR A 200 14.13 26.80 -16.43
C THR A 200 14.83 25.44 -16.37
N TYR A 201 14.52 24.62 -15.37
CA TYR A 201 15.07 23.28 -15.20
C TYR A 201 14.68 22.35 -16.37
N TYR A 202 13.39 22.22 -16.64
CA TYR A 202 12.86 21.40 -17.75
C TYR A 202 13.27 21.94 -19.12
N GLN A 203 13.37 23.26 -19.29
CA GLN A 203 13.86 23.86 -20.54
C GLN A 203 15.33 23.48 -20.83
N ASN A 204 16.16 23.31 -19.78
CA ASN A 204 17.53 22.84 -19.96
C ASN A 204 17.57 21.32 -20.20
N GLY A 205 16.81 20.56 -19.42
CA GLY A 205 16.72 19.10 -19.52
C GLY A 205 16.22 18.62 -20.88
N TYR A 206 15.05 19.11 -21.32
CA TYR A 206 14.39 18.67 -22.55
C TYR A 206 15.06 19.16 -23.84
N LYS A 207 16.02 20.07 -23.74
CA LYS A 207 16.58 20.76 -24.90
C LYS A 207 17.12 19.79 -25.96
N THR A 208 16.54 19.85 -27.15
CA THR A 208 16.95 19.05 -28.31
C THR A 208 16.55 19.73 -29.61
N ASP A 209 17.21 19.40 -30.71
CA ASP A 209 16.81 19.75 -32.09
C ASP A 209 16.08 18.59 -32.81
N ILE A 210 15.90 17.46 -32.12
CA ILE A 210 15.11 16.31 -32.59
C ILE A 210 13.65 16.55 -32.23
N THR A 211 12.80 16.63 -33.24
CA THR A 211 11.36 16.85 -33.07
C THR A 211 10.57 15.55 -32.92
N ASN A 212 11.05 14.47 -33.54
CA ASN A 212 10.34 13.19 -33.57
C ASN A 212 11.32 12.00 -33.60
N ILE A 213 10.93 10.90 -32.96
CA ILE A 213 11.63 9.61 -32.99
C ILE A 213 10.60 8.53 -33.34
N ASP A 214 10.86 7.76 -34.39
CA ASP A 214 10.04 6.60 -34.77
C ASP A 214 10.86 5.32 -34.52
N ILE A 215 10.26 4.36 -33.78
CA ILE A 215 10.91 3.12 -33.35
C ILE A 215 10.08 1.93 -33.86
N GLU A 216 10.60 1.21 -34.84
CA GLU A 216 9.97 0.01 -35.40
C GLU A 216 10.98 -1.16 -35.44
N GLY A 217 10.70 -2.21 -34.67
CA GLY A 217 11.57 -3.39 -34.62
C GLY A 217 12.95 -3.08 -34.03
N ASP A 218 13.99 -3.21 -34.85
CA ASP A 218 15.37 -2.86 -34.47
C ASP A 218 15.80 -1.48 -34.99
N HIS A 219 14.92 -0.76 -35.68
CA HIS A 219 15.22 0.51 -36.34
C HIS A 219 14.74 1.72 -35.52
N ILE A 220 15.56 2.77 -35.49
CA ILE A 220 15.17 4.08 -34.96
C ILE A 220 15.42 5.14 -36.04
N GLU A 221 14.39 5.92 -36.37
CA GLU A 221 14.47 7.10 -37.23
C GLU A 221 14.31 8.38 -36.40
N PHE A 222 15.28 9.29 -36.51
CA PHE A 222 15.27 10.60 -35.88
C PHE A 222 14.91 11.66 -36.90
N THR A 223 13.92 12.50 -36.59
CA THR A 223 13.56 13.69 -37.37
C THR A 223 14.00 14.94 -36.63
N TYR A 224 14.77 15.79 -37.32
CA TYR A 224 15.28 17.06 -36.78
C TYR A 224 14.39 18.24 -37.18
N GLU A 225 14.56 19.38 -36.50
CA GLU A 225 13.82 20.64 -36.74
C GLU A 225 13.91 21.12 -38.20
N ASP A 226 15.03 20.85 -38.90
CA ASP A 226 15.20 21.16 -40.33
C ASP A 226 14.52 20.14 -41.28
N SER A 227 13.69 19.25 -40.72
CA SER A 227 13.01 18.13 -41.38
C SER A 227 13.96 17.05 -41.95
N LYS A 228 15.25 17.08 -41.60
CA LYS A 228 16.17 16.00 -41.94
C LYS A 228 15.80 14.75 -41.15
N LYS A 229 15.75 13.62 -41.85
CA LYS A 229 15.55 12.29 -41.27
C LYS A 229 16.83 11.46 -41.41
N VAL A 230 17.23 10.80 -40.34
CA VAL A 230 18.35 9.84 -40.30
C VAL A 230 17.92 8.66 -39.44
N GLY A 231 18.44 7.47 -39.72
CA GLY A 231 18.10 6.31 -38.93
C GLY A 231 19.12 5.19 -39.08
N SER A 232 19.16 4.33 -38.07
CA SER A 232 20.01 3.13 -38.04
C SER A 232 19.26 2.02 -37.34
N ASN A 233 19.66 0.79 -37.59
CA ASN A 233 19.34 -0.30 -36.68
C ASN A 233 20.21 -0.16 -35.42
N TYR A 234 19.66 -0.53 -34.27
CA TYR A 234 20.30 -0.42 -32.97
C TYR A 234 20.38 -1.76 -32.28
N LYS A 235 21.56 -2.04 -31.74
CA LYS A 235 21.83 -3.26 -31.00
C LYS A 235 21.90 -2.96 -29.51
N TYR A 236 21.15 -3.72 -28.71
CA TYR A 236 21.26 -3.68 -27.26
C TYR A 236 22.65 -4.12 -26.79
N VAL A 237 23.26 -3.35 -25.89
CA VAL A 237 24.61 -3.63 -25.35
C VAL A 237 24.63 -3.86 -23.84
N GLY A 238 23.47 -3.77 -23.18
CA GLY A 238 23.30 -3.98 -21.74
C GLY A 238 22.68 -2.77 -21.04
N TYR A 239 22.46 -2.89 -19.74
CA TYR A 239 22.05 -1.80 -18.88
C TYR A 239 23.13 -1.44 -17.86
N TYR A 240 22.96 -0.28 -17.22
CA TYR A 240 23.67 0.04 -15.98
C TYR A 240 22.73 0.80 -15.04
N ILE A 241 23.09 0.83 -13.76
CA ILE A 241 22.31 1.55 -12.74
C ILE A 241 22.99 2.89 -12.51
N GLN A 242 22.29 3.96 -12.87
CA GLN A 242 22.72 5.33 -12.61
C GLN A 242 22.28 5.69 -11.19
N ASN A 243 23.25 6.07 -10.35
CA ASN A 243 22.98 6.62 -9.03
C ASN A 243 23.14 8.15 -9.13
N TRP A 244 22.11 8.89 -8.78
CA TRP A 244 22.08 10.34 -8.87
C TRP A 244 22.61 10.98 -7.59
N SER A 245 23.12 12.21 -7.68
CA SER A 245 23.61 12.95 -6.52
C SER A 245 22.51 13.26 -5.48
N THR A 246 21.25 13.20 -5.88
CA THR A 246 20.05 13.30 -5.02
C THR A 246 19.79 12.05 -4.17
N GLY A 247 20.46 10.93 -4.46
CA GLY A 247 20.26 9.65 -3.77
C GLY A 247 19.31 8.68 -4.48
N THR A 248 18.60 9.13 -5.52
CA THR A 248 17.77 8.26 -6.36
C THR A 248 18.62 7.44 -7.32
N LYS A 249 18.06 6.35 -7.86
CA LYS A 249 18.73 5.53 -8.87
C LYS A 249 17.78 5.09 -9.98
N ALA A 250 18.30 4.96 -11.20
CA ALA A 250 17.53 4.61 -12.37
C ALA A 250 18.24 3.56 -13.23
N ALA A 251 17.47 2.66 -13.86
CA ALA A 251 17.98 1.75 -14.88
C ALA A 251 18.18 2.50 -16.21
N MET A 252 19.36 2.32 -16.80
CA MET A 252 19.78 2.98 -18.03
C MET A 252 20.09 1.94 -19.10
N TYR A 253 19.33 1.93 -20.18
CA TYR A 253 19.41 0.91 -21.23
C TYR A 253 20.21 1.40 -22.44
N ARG A 254 21.32 0.72 -22.75
CA ARG A 254 22.26 1.15 -23.78
C ARG A 254 22.04 0.44 -25.10
N PHE A 255 22.05 1.22 -26.17
CA PHE A 255 22.03 0.71 -27.54
C PHE A 255 23.11 1.38 -28.39
N GLU A 256 23.67 0.62 -29.33
CA GLU A 256 24.68 1.10 -30.27
C GLU A 256 24.18 0.92 -31.71
N ALA A 257 24.32 1.97 -32.52
CA ALA A 257 23.96 1.95 -33.93
C ALA A 257 24.81 0.93 -34.71
N GLU A 258 24.16 0.09 -35.50
CA GLU A 258 24.84 -0.84 -36.40
C GLU A 258 25.52 -0.12 -37.57
N ASP A 259 24.88 0.93 -38.12
CA ASP A 259 25.47 1.81 -39.12
C ASP A 259 25.91 3.15 -38.51
N LYS A 260 27.19 3.22 -38.16
CA LYS A 260 27.82 4.42 -37.57
C LYS A 260 27.97 5.59 -38.55
N ASP A 261 27.79 5.35 -39.85
CA ASP A 261 27.87 6.36 -40.89
C ASP A 261 26.48 6.84 -41.37
N SER A 262 25.39 6.30 -40.80
CA SER A 262 23.99 6.65 -41.11
C SER A 262 23.65 8.11 -40.84
N GLY A 263 24.44 8.78 -39.99
CA GLY A 263 24.16 10.12 -39.49
C GLY A 263 23.20 10.15 -38.31
N ALA A 264 22.69 8.99 -37.86
CA ALA A 264 21.99 8.84 -36.60
C ALA A 264 22.97 8.79 -35.41
N PRO A 265 22.53 9.11 -34.18
CA PRO A 265 23.36 9.01 -32.98
C PRO A 265 23.97 7.62 -32.78
N VAL A 266 25.29 7.52 -32.64
CA VAL A 266 25.95 6.19 -32.57
C VAL A 266 25.67 5.45 -31.26
N TYR A 267 25.65 6.16 -30.14
CA TYR A 267 25.47 5.62 -28.80
C TYR A 267 24.23 6.26 -28.18
N ILE A 268 23.26 5.46 -27.75
CA ILE A 268 22.03 5.95 -27.13
C ILE A 268 21.75 5.25 -25.80
N GLU A 269 21.16 5.99 -24.88
CA GLU A 269 20.75 5.54 -23.55
C GLU A 269 19.29 5.92 -23.32
N PHE A 270 18.43 4.92 -23.11
CA PHE A 270 17.04 5.10 -22.71
C PHE A 270 16.88 5.00 -21.20
N ASN A 271 15.97 5.82 -20.68
CA ASN A 271 15.42 5.72 -19.34
C ASN A 271 13.95 6.14 -19.37
N ASP A 272 13.07 5.25 -18.95
CA ASP A 272 11.61 5.35 -19.02
C ASP A 272 10.99 4.85 -17.72
N HIS A 273 11.73 4.99 -16.60
CA HIS A 273 11.32 4.61 -15.24
C HIS A 273 11.23 3.10 -14.97
N MET A 274 11.08 2.29 -16.02
CA MET A 274 10.95 0.84 -15.98
C MET A 274 12.27 0.08 -15.78
N ILE A 275 12.24 -0.97 -14.94
CA ILE A 275 13.41 -1.83 -14.65
C ILE A 275 13.34 -3.23 -15.27
N GLU A 276 12.20 -3.61 -15.83
CA GLU A 276 11.97 -4.90 -16.49
C GLU A 276 11.20 -4.71 -17.81
N PRO A 277 11.08 -5.74 -18.67
CA PRO A 277 10.42 -5.60 -19.97
C PRO A 277 8.97 -5.12 -19.85
N ALA A 278 8.73 -3.89 -20.29
CA ALA A 278 7.42 -3.23 -20.33
C ALA A 278 7.38 -2.22 -21.48
N ALA A 279 6.18 -1.86 -21.94
CA ALA A 279 6.03 -0.80 -22.93
C ALA A 279 6.30 0.56 -22.27
N ALA A 280 7.11 1.40 -22.92
CA ALA A 280 7.34 2.76 -22.45
C ALA A 280 6.07 3.61 -22.63
N GLU A 281 5.77 4.47 -21.66
CA GLU A 281 4.73 5.49 -21.77
C GLU A 281 5.29 6.83 -22.21
N HIS A 282 6.49 7.14 -21.73
CA HIS A 282 7.37 8.23 -22.19
C HIS A 282 8.82 7.80 -21.94
N PHE A 283 9.80 8.53 -22.46
CA PHE A 283 11.19 8.26 -22.12
C PHE A 283 12.09 9.48 -22.22
N HIS A 284 13.19 9.39 -21.48
CA HIS A 284 14.37 10.24 -21.60
C HIS A 284 15.43 9.52 -22.44
N ILE A 285 15.97 10.21 -23.44
CA ILE A 285 17.01 9.67 -24.31
C ILE A 285 18.27 10.53 -24.31
N ARG A 286 19.41 9.90 -24.03
CA ARG A 286 20.73 10.51 -24.06
C ARG A 286 21.56 9.92 -25.19
N MET A 287 22.41 10.73 -25.80
CA MET A 287 23.02 10.40 -27.09
C MET A 287 24.46 10.89 -27.22
N SER A 288 25.30 10.12 -27.90
CA SER A 288 26.67 10.52 -28.29
C SER A 288 27.08 9.87 -29.60
N ASN A 289 28.00 10.53 -30.33
CA ASN A 289 28.66 9.96 -31.51
C ASN A 289 30.07 9.43 -31.23
N GLU A 290 30.57 9.59 -30.00
CA GLU A 290 31.95 9.24 -29.64
C GLU A 290 32.03 7.94 -28.83
N SER A 291 31.30 7.87 -27.71
CA SER A 291 31.18 6.71 -26.81
C SER A 291 30.05 6.93 -25.80
N PHE A 292 29.64 5.88 -25.07
CA PHE A 292 28.74 6.03 -23.92
C PHE A 292 29.31 6.97 -22.85
N ASP A 293 30.61 6.88 -22.55
CA ASP A 293 31.27 7.77 -21.58
C ASP A 293 31.33 9.25 -22.03
N ALA A 294 31.08 9.52 -23.31
CA ALA A 294 31.06 10.86 -23.89
C ALA A 294 29.65 11.46 -23.95
N ILE A 295 28.64 10.77 -23.41
CA ILE A 295 27.32 11.36 -23.18
C ILE A 295 27.50 12.47 -22.15
N VAL A 296 27.26 13.71 -22.59
CA VAL A 296 27.54 14.91 -21.80
C VAL A 296 26.41 15.14 -20.79
N ASP A 297 26.79 15.31 -19.53
CA ASP A 297 25.98 15.92 -18.48
C ASP A 297 24.59 15.27 -18.27
N PRO A 298 24.54 13.99 -17.89
CA PRO A 298 23.29 13.24 -17.77
C PRO A 298 22.34 13.79 -16.71
N GLU A 299 22.85 14.59 -15.76
CA GLU A 299 22.06 15.26 -14.71
C GLU A 299 21.35 16.53 -15.22
N ASN A 300 21.86 17.18 -16.27
CA ASN A 300 21.33 18.47 -16.74
C ASN A 300 20.81 18.44 -18.19
N SER A 301 20.96 17.31 -18.90
CA SER A 301 20.48 17.13 -20.27
C SER A 301 19.85 15.74 -20.44
N TRP A 302 18.53 15.73 -20.66
CA TRP A 302 17.70 14.54 -20.78
C TRP A 302 16.51 14.86 -21.70
N PRO A 303 16.75 14.92 -23.04
CA PRO A 303 15.67 15.05 -24.01
C PRO A 303 14.56 14.03 -23.77
N THR A 304 13.32 14.52 -23.67
CA THR A 304 12.14 13.72 -23.32
C THR A 304 11.15 13.66 -24.46
N PHE A 305 10.57 12.49 -24.63
CA PHE A 305 9.64 12.20 -25.70
C PHE A 305 8.39 11.49 -25.18
N PHE A 306 7.24 11.91 -25.69
CA PHE A 306 5.89 11.37 -25.44
C PHE A 306 5.30 10.80 -26.72
N PRO A 307 4.24 9.98 -26.67
CA PRO A 307 3.56 9.47 -27.86
C PRO A 307 3.15 10.62 -28.79
N ALA A 308 3.36 10.45 -30.10
CA ALA A 308 3.18 11.51 -31.10
C ALA A 308 1.72 12.00 -31.26
N ASP A 309 0.75 11.26 -30.74
CA ASP A 309 -0.66 11.63 -30.71
C ASP A 309 -1.09 12.37 -29.44
N MET A 310 -0.23 12.42 -28.41
CA MET A 310 -0.50 13.14 -27.17
C MET A 310 -0.52 14.65 -27.40
N THR A 311 -1.53 15.32 -26.85
CA THR A 311 -1.67 16.77 -26.88
C THR A 311 -0.83 17.41 -25.78
N GLY A 312 -0.55 18.70 -25.90
CA GLY A 312 0.17 19.42 -24.85
C GLY A 312 -0.57 19.46 -23.51
N GLU A 313 -1.90 19.38 -23.52
CA GLU A 313 -2.75 19.28 -22.31
C GLU A 313 -2.57 17.92 -21.64
N GLU A 314 -2.66 16.82 -22.40
CA GLU A 314 -2.38 15.47 -21.89
C GLU A 314 -0.93 15.32 -21.38
N ILE A 315 0.04 16.02 -21.99
CA ILE A 315 1.42 16.07 -21.47
C ILE A 315 1.49 16.88 -20.16
N CYS A 316 0.75 17.98 -20.03
CA CYS A 316 0.66 18.72 -18.76
C CYS A 316 0.09 17.82 -17.67
N GLU A 317 -1.05 17.18 -17.93
CA GLU A 317 -1.72 16.27 -16.99
C GLU A 317 -0.79 15.10 -16.60
N HIS A 318 -0.11 14.50 -17.58
CA HIS A 318 0.89 13.47 -17.31
C HIS A 318 2.05 13.98 -16.43
N MET A 319 2.49 15.23 -16.62
CA MET A 319 3.53 15.86 -15.80
C MET A 319 3.02 16.30 -14.42
N GLU A 320 1.71 16.50 -14.26
CA GLU A 320 1.05 16.83 -12.99
C GLU A 320 0.75 15.57 -12.15
N GLY A 321 0.85 14.38 -12.77
CA GLY A 321 0.32 13.12 -12.26
C GLY A 321 -1.15 12.99 -12.68
N HIS A 322 -1.55 11.84 -13.24
CA HIS A 322 -2.90 11.62 -13.77
C HIS A 322 -3.97 11.77 -12.67
N ASP A 323 -4.55 12.96 -12.52
CA ASP A 323 -5.67 13.25 -11.61
C ASP A 323 -7.00 13.50 -12.36
N HIS A 324 -7.12 13.03 -13.62
CA HIS A 324 -8.30 13.28 -14.45
C HIS A 324 -8.97 12.01 -14.99
N ASP A 325 -9.77 11.38 -14.15
CA ASP A 325 -10.99 10.70 -14.60
C ASP A 325 -12.17 11.70 -14.58
N GLU A 326 -12.78 11.93 -15.74
CA GLU A 326 -14.02 12.69 -15.87
C GLU A 326 -15.19 11.96 -15.18
N ASP A 327 -15.94 12.74 -14.39
CA ASP A 327 -17.32 12.51 -13.93
C ASP A 327 -17.55 11.43 -12.85
N GLU A 328 -17.11 11.70 -11.62
CA GLU A 328 -17.97 11.73 -10.42
C GLU A 328 -17.24 12.54 -9.33
N ASP A 329 -17.98 13.24 -8.46
CA ASP A 329 -17.45 14.09 -7.38
C ASP A 329 -16.45 13.32 -6.48
N HIS A 330 -15.16 13.30 -6.82
CA HIS A 330 -14.09 12.93 -5.91
C HIS A 330 -13.51 14.23 -5.36
N GLU A 331 -14.07 14.68 -4.22
CA GLU A 331 -13.25 15.38 -3.24
C GLU A 331 -11.94 14.58 -3.12
N HIS A 332 -10.76 15.22 -3.09
CA HIS A 332 -9.53 14.54 -2.66
C HIS A 332 -9.85 13.83 -1.34
N GLU A 333 -10.16 12.54 -1.39
CA GLU A 333 -10.48 11.76 -0.20
C GLU A 333 -9.13 11.62 0.48
N GLU A 334 -8.92 12.44 1.50
CA GLU A 334 -7.81 12.26 2.42
C GLU A 334 -7.78 10.76 2.82
N GLU A 335 -6.64 10.10 2.58
CA GLU A 335 -6.43 8.68 2.90
C GLU A 335 -6.87 8.41 4.34
N LYS A 336 -7.67 7.36 4.55
CA LYS A 336 -8.24 7.05 5.86
C LYS A 336 -7.21 6.29 6.69
N ASP A 337 -6.99 6.72 7.94
CA ASP A 337 -6.18 5.96 8.88
C ASP A 337 -6.94 4.69 9.29
N GLU A 338 -6.40 3.54 8.87
CA GLU A 338 -7.01 2.22 9.02
C GLU A 338 -6.81 1.62 10.41
N HIS A 339 -5.94 2.19 11.25
CA HIS A 339 -5.50 1.62 12.52
C HIS A 339 -6.52 1.78 13.67
N VAL A 340 -7.80 1.67 13.33
CA VAL A 340 -8.95 1.93 14.21
C VAL A 340 -8.99 1.02 15.45
N TRP A 341 -8.38 -0.17 15.37
CA TRP A 341 -8.33 -1.12 16.48
C TRP A 341 -7.40 -0.69 17.62
N LEU A 342 -6.54 0.32 17.41
CA LEU A 342 -5.66 0.83 18.47
C LEU A 342 -6.34 1.86 19.39
N SER A 343 -7.64 2.14 19.17
CA SER A 343 -8.52 2.80 20.13
C SER A 343 -9.41 1.78 20.85
N LEU A 344 -9.37 1.81 22.19
CA LEU A 344 -10.27 0.99 23.02
C LEU A 344 -11.73 1.41 22.84
N LYS A 345 -11.98 2.71 22.59
CA LYS A 345 -13.33 3.23 22.36
C LYS A 345 -13.90 2.74 21.03
N ASN A 346 -13.08 2.70 19.97
CA ASN A 346 -13.46 2.09 18.70
C ASN A 346 -13.69 0.58 18.87
N ALA A 347 -12.81 -0.12 19.59
CA ALA A 347 -12.96 -1.55 19.85
C ALA A 347 -14.30 -1.90 20.52
N GLU A 348 -14.79 -1.08 21.47
CA GLU A 348 -16.12 -1.27 22.06
C GLU A 348 -17.25 -1.22 21.02
N VAL A 349 -17.19 -0.27 20.08
CA VAL A 349 -18.17 -0.10 19.00
C VAL A 349 -18.12 -1.30 18.05
N LEU A 350 -16.92 -1.71 17.64
CA LEU A 350 -16.69 -2.79 16.70
C LEU A 350 -17.09 -4.15 17.29
N VAL A 351 -16.72 -4.45 18.53
CA VAL A 351 -17.14 -5.68 19.25
C VAL A 351 -18.67 -5.77 19.32
N ASN A 352 -19.35 -4.66 19.59
CA ASN A 352 -20.81 -4.61 19.62
C ASN A 352 -21.44 -4.87 18.24
N ALA A 353 -20.86 -4.32 17.16
CA ALA A 353 -21.30 -4.57 15.78
C ALA A 353 -21.14 -6.04 15.38
N ILE A 354 -19.95 -6.61 15.64
CA ILE A 354 -19.64 -8.03 15.41
C ILE A 354 -20.61 -8.91 16.19
N SER A 355 -20.86 -8.61 17.46
CA SER A 355 -21.80 -9.37 18.30
C SER A 355 -23.21 -9.38 17.74
N LYS A 356 -23.73 -8.24 17.27
CA LYS A 356 -25.05 -8.17 16.63
C LYS A 356 -25.12 -9.05 15.38
N SER A 357 -24.09 -9.00 14.53
CA SER A 357 -24.02 -9.83 13.33
C SER A 357 -24.01 -11.33 13.66
N LEU A 358 -23.24 -11.74 14.66
CA LEU A 358 -23.20 -13.12 15.14
C LEU A 358 -24.54 -13.59 15.73
N GLN A 359 -25.23 -12.74 16.50
CA GLN A 359 -26.55 -13.04 17.06
C GLN A 359 -27.61 -13.29 15.98
N GLU A 360 -27.50 -12.62 14.84
CA GLU A 360 -28.41 -12.80 13.71
C GLU A 360 -28.08 -14.05 12.89
N LEU A 361 -26.80 -14.40 12.76
CA LEU A 361 -26.34 -15.59 12.04
C LEU A 361 -26.57 -16.89 12.82
N ASP A 362 -26.43 -16.83 14.14
CA ASP A 362 -26.69 -17.96 15.05
C ASP A 362 -27.63 -17.55 16.21
N PRO A 363 -28.95 -17.50 15.93
CA PRO A 363 -29.96 -17.09 16.91
C PRO A 363 -30.07 -18.00 18.14
N ASP A 364 -29.59 -19.25 18.05
CA ASP A 364 -29.65 -20.23 19.14
C ASP A 364 -28.65 -19.88 20.26
N ASN A 365 -27.54 -19.21 19.92
CA ASN A 365 -26.51 -18.78 20.87
C ASN A 365 -26.52 -17.25 21.14
N LYS A 366 -27.51 -16.52 20.61
CA LYS A 366 -27.55 -15.05 20.68
C LYS A 366 -27.39 -14.46 22.09
N ASP A 367 -28.03 -15.05 23.10
CA ASP A 367 -28.01 -14.52 24.48
C ASP A 367 -26.62 -14.72 25.10
N THR A 368 -25.92 -15.79 24.70
CA THR A 368 -24.52 -16.03 25.08
C THR A 368 -23.61 -14.99 24.43
N TYR A 369 -23.73 -14.74 23.13
CA TYR A 369 -22.91 -13.73 22.44
C TYR A 369 -23.13 -12.31 22.97
N ALA A 370 -24.38 -11.94 23.26
CA ALA A 370 -24.69 -10.66 23.88
C ALA A 370 -24.07 -10.53 25.28
N THR A 371 -24.12 -11.59 26.09
CA THR A 371 -23.54 -11.60 27.44
C THR A 371 -22.01 -11.50 27.39
N ASN A 372 -21.37 -12.28 26.51
CA ASN A 372 -19.92 -12.29 26.37
C ASN A 372 -19.41 -10.94 25.84
N ALA A 373 -20.05 -10.39 24.81
CA ALA A 373 -19.70 -9.08 24.27
C ALA A 373 -19.84 -7.98 25.33
N ALA A 374 -20.93 -7.96 26.10
CA ALA A 374 -21.11 -6.99 27.18
C ALA A 374 -20.01 -7.10 28.25
N ALA A 375 -19.66 -8.33 28.66
CA ALA A 375 -18.58 -8.56 29.61
C ALA A 375 -17.20 -8.17 29.06
N TYR A 376 -16.96 -8.33 27.76
CA TYR A 376 -15.72 -7.91 27.11
C TYR A 376 -15.63 -6.39 26.98
N ILE A 377 -16.72 -5.72 26.58
CA ILE A 377 -16.83 -4.26 26.53
C ILE A 377 -16.59 -3.65 27.92
N GLU A 378 -17.07 -4.26 29.01
CA GLU A 378 -16.75 -3.81 30.36
C GLU A 378 -15.24 -3.87 30.66
N LYS A 379 -14.50 -4.85 30.13
CA LYS A 379 -13.04 -4.92 30.27
C LYS A 379 -12.34 -3.85 29.44
N LEU A 380 -12.78 -3.62 28.20
CA LEU A 380 -12.26 -2.55 27.34
C LEU A 380 -12.45 -1.18 27.99
N SER A 381 -13.65 -0.91 28.50
CA SER A 381 -13.98 0.35 29.19
C SER A 381 -13.18 0.54 30.47
N ALA A 382 -12.95 -0.54 31.23
CA ALA A 382 -12.08 -0.49 32.40
C ALA A 382 -10.64 -0.14 32.01
N LEU A 383 -10.10 -0.77 30.96
CA LEU A 383 -8.76 -0.50 30.46
C LEU A 383 -8.64 0.94 29.89
N ASP A 384 -9.65 1.43 29.18
CA ASP A 384 -9.71 2.83 28.70
C ASP A 384 -9.60 3.82 29.87
N GLY A 385 -10.32 3.55 30.97
CA GLY A 385 -10.19 4.32 32.21
C GLY A 385 -8.78 4.29 32.82
N GLU A 386 -8.07 3.17 32.70
CA GLU A 386 -6.67 3.06 33.15
C GLU A 386 -5.70 3.83 32.26
N TYR A 387 -5.89 3.82 30.93
CA TYR A 387 -5.15 4.66 30.00
C TYR A 387 -5.32 6.14 30.33
N GLN A 388 -6.57 6.60 30.49
CA GLN A 388 -6.84 7.99 30.85
C GLN A 388 -6.19 8.36 32.19
N ALA A 389 -6.24 7.48 33.20
CA ALA A 389 -5.60 7.72 34.49
C ALA A 389 -4.06 7.81 34.41
N VAL A 390 -3.43 6.99 33.56
CA VAL A 390 -1.99 7.08 33.28
C VAL A 390 -1.65 8.40 32.61
N VAL A 391 -2.41 8.77 31.56
CA VAL A 391 -2.18 10.03 30.85
C VAL A 391 -2.41 11.21 31.78
N ASP A 392 -3.48 11.27 32.56
CA ASP A 392 -3.76 12.37 33.50
C ASP A 392 -2.62 12.61 34.50
N ALA A 393 -2.00 11.52 34.98
CA ALA A 393 -0.90 11.56 35.95
C ALA A 393 0.50 11.77 35.32
N ALA A 394 0.60 11.72 33.99
CA ALA A 394 1.86 11.73 33.26
C ALA A 394 2.66 13.02 33.39
N THR A 395 3.99 12.87 33.47
CA THR A 395 4.94 13.99 33.39
C THR A 395 5.04 14.54 31.96
N TYR A 396 5.09 13.66 30.97
CA TYR A 396 5.16 14.00 29.56
C TYR A 396 3.79 13.83 28.90
N LYS A 397 3.47 14.67 27.92
CA LYS A 397 2.23 14.60 27.12
C LYS A 397 2.52 14.35 25.65
N THR A 398 3.75 13.93 25.35
CA THR A 398 4.25 13.74 24.01
C THR A 398 4.95 12.39 23.93
N VAL A 399 4.60 11.62 22.91
CA VAL A 399 5.30 10.39 22.52
C VAL A 399 6.12 10.65 21.26
N LEU A 400 7.20 9.93 21.04
CA LEU A 400 8.00 10.05 19.82
C LEU A 400 8.32 8.67 19.30
N PHE A 401 7.94 8.39 18.06
CA PHE A 401 8.21 7.15 17.36
C PHE A 401 9.38 7.32 16.39
N GLY A 402 10.36 6.44 16.47
CA GLY A 402 11.41 6.31 15.46
C GLY A 402 11.02 5.22 14.46
N ASP A 403 9.81 5.32 13.92
CA ASP A 403 9.11 4.30 13.14
C ASP A 403 7.85 4.92 12.49
N ARG A 404 7.08 4.10 11.77
CA ARG A 404 5.70 4.44 11.35
C ARG A 404 4.76 4.63 12.54
N PHE A 405 3.63 5.32 12.32
CA PHE A 405 2.75 5.76 13.40
C PHE A 405 1.30 5.26 13.30
N PRO A 406 1.01 4.00 13.67
CA PRO A 406 -0.34 3.46 13.65
C PRO A 406 -1.20 3.88 14.87
N PHE A 407 -0.69 4.75 15.74
CA PHE A 407 -1.31 5.04 17.05
C PHE A 407 -2.13 6.33 17.07
N ARG A 408 -2.57 6.85 15.91
CA ARG A 408 -3.34 8.11 15.81
C ARG A 408 -4.57 8.12 16.70
N TYR A 409 -5.44 7.12 16.56
CA TYR A 409 -6.67 7.04 17.36
C TYR A 409 -6.39 7.01 18.86
N LEU A 410 -5.29 6.36 19.28
CA LEU A 410 -4.87 6.31 20.68
C LEU A 410 -4.44 7.69 21.19
N VAL A 411 -3.62 8.42 20.44
CA VAL A 411 -3.15 9.75 20.90
C VAL A 411 -4.29 10.77 20.90
N ASP A 412 -5.21 10.69 19.94
CA ASP A 412 -6.42 11.50 19.90
C ASP A 412 -7.32 11.20 21.11
N ASP A 413 -7.52 9.93 21.43
CA ASP A 413 -8.41 9.49 22.51
C ASP A 413 -8.03 10.05 23.87
N TYR A 414 -6.73 10.25 24.10
CA TYR A 414 -6.18 10.70 25.38
C TYR A 414 -5.53 12.09 25.33
N GLY A 415 -5.60 12.78 24.19
CA GLY A 415 -5.07 14.13 24.02
C GLY A 415 -3.55 14.22 24.16
N LEU A 416 -2.82 13.23 23.63
CA LEU A 416 -1.37 13.23 23.55
C LEU A 416 -0.91 13.89 22.25
N SER A 417 0.25 14.56 22.29
CA SER A 417 0.95 14.96 21.07
C SER A 417 1.92 13.86 20.64
N TYR A 418 2.32 13.83 19.38
CA TYR A 418 3.30 12.87 18.90
C TYR A 418 4.24 13.48 17.86
N TYR A 419 5.36 12.79 17.65
CA TYR A 419 6.22 12.90 16.48
C TYR A 419 6.53 11.49 16.01
N ALA A 420 6.69 11.27 14.71
CA ALA A 420 7.07 9.98 14.16
C ALA A 420 8.05 10.14 12.99
N ALA A 421 8.68 9.04 12.58
CA ALA A 421 9.52 9.04 11.40
C ALA A 421 8.68 9.02 10.12
N PHE A 422 7.57 8.26 10.13
CA PHE A 422 6.68 8.10 9.00
C PHE A 422 5.21 8.05 9.44
N VAL A 423 4.30 8.25 8.49
CA VAL A 423 2.86 7.99 8.63
C VAL A 423 2.56 6.50 8.91
N GLY A 424 1.31 6.15 9.25
CA GLY A 424 0.94 4.82 9.73
C GLY A 424 1.12 3.69 8.71
N CYS A 425 0.79 3.95 7.45
CA CYS A 425 0.84 3.03 6.31
C CYS A 425 2.22 2.93 5.62
N SER A 426 3.22 3.68 6.07
CA SER A 426 4.57 3.68 5.46
C SER A 426 5.25 2.30 5.46
N ALA A 427 5.87 1.97 4.32
CA ALA A 427 6.73 0.78 4.13
C ALA A 427 8.24 1.07 4.30
N GLU A 428 8.61 2.30 4.68
CA GLU A 428 10.00 2.73 4.75
C GLU A 428 10.82 1.98 5.81
N THR A 429 12.03 1.58 5.43
CA THR A 429 12.94 0.84 6.33
C THR A 429 14.12 1.68 6.83
N GLU A 430 14.33 2.85 6.25
CA GLU A 430 15.35 3.82 6.63
C GLU A 430 14.76 5.23 6.67
N ALA A 431 15.21 6.05 7.63
CA ALA A 431 14.83 7.45 7.73
C ALA A 431 15.98 8.34 7.25
N SER A 432 15.63 9.43 6.58
CA SER A 432 16.55 10.46 6.12
C SER A 432 17.33 11.06 7.29
N PHE A 433 18.53 11.60 6.99
CA PHE A 433 19.32 12.30 8.00
C PHE A 433 18.55 13.49 8.60
N GLU A 434 17.71 14.15 7.81
CA GLU A 434 16.92 15.30 8.24
C GLU A 434 15.86 14.90 9.26
N THR A 435 15.08 13.86 8.96
CA THR A 435 14.09 13.25 9.87
C THR A 435 14.75 12.80 11.17
N VAL A 436 15.85 12.05 11.08
CA VAL A 436 16.60 11.60 12.27
C VAL A 436 17.10 12.79 13.10
N SER A 437 17.67 13.82 12.47
CA SER A 437 18.20 14.99 13.16
C SER A 437 17.09 15.80 13.83
N PHE A 438 15.97 15.97 13.14
CA PHE A 438 14.78 16.64 13.66
C PHE A 438 14.23 15.92 14.88
N LEU A 439 14.00 14.60 14.77
CA LEU A 439 13.46 13.80 15.88
C LEU A 439 14.41 13.78 17.08
N ALA A 440 15.72 13.64 16.85
CA ALA A 440 16.72 13.70 17.92
C ALA A 440 16.70 15.06 18.66
N LYS A 441 16.55 16.16 17.91
CA LYS A 441 16.39 17.50 18.49
C LYS A 441 15.10 17.61 19.31
N LYS A 442 13.98 17.07 18.84
CA LYS A 442 12.71 17.07 19.61
C LYS A 442 12.83 16.24 20.89
N VAL A 443 13.53 15.12 20.87
CA VAL A 443 13.86 14.33 22.08
C VAL A 443 14.61 15.19 23.09
N ASP A 444 15.67 15.91 22.66
CA ASP A 444 16.48 16.75 23.54
C ASP A 444 15.71 17.98 24.08
N GLU A 445 14.96 18.67 23.22
CA GLU A 445 14.18 19.87 23.58
C GLU A 445 13.06 19.54 24.59
N SER A 446 12.38 18.43 24.37
CA SER A 446 11.26 17.97 25.21
C SER A 446 11.71 17.08 26.36
N LYS A 447 13.00 16.72 26.42
CA LYS A 447 13.63 15.83 27.41
C LYS A 447 12.90 14.49 27.51
N LEU A 448 12.52 13.93 26.37
CA LEU A 448 11.78 12.67 26.34
C LEU A 448 12.68 11.55 26.87
N PRO A 449 12.16 10.67 27.75
CA PRO A 449 12.96 9.62 28.37
C PRO A 449 13.23 8.43 27.43
N CYS A 450 12.48 8.33 26.33
CA CYS A 450 12.53 7.23 25.39
C CYS A 450 12.18 7.65 23.97
N VAL A 451 12.52 6.77 23.04
CA VAL A 451 12.02 6.73 21.65
C VAL A 451 11.22 5.42 21.51
N LEU A 452 10.04 5.50 20.92
CA LEU A 452 9.15 4.37 20.69
C LEU A 452 9.36 3.78 19.29
N THR A 453 9.04 2.51 19.12
CA THR A 453 9.07 1.76 17.85
C THR A 453 7.92 0.76 17.86
N ILE A 454 7.52 0.26 16.70
CA ILE A 454 6.51 -0.80 16.63
C ILE A 454 7.14 -2.18 16.79
N GLU A 455 6.32 -3.24 16.79
CA GLU A 455 6.81 -4.62 16.84
C GLU A 455 7.71 -4.96 15.64
N GLY A 456 8.80 -5.69 15.89
CA GLY A 456 9.76 -6.05 14.84
C GLY A 456 11.13 -6.40 15.41
N ALA A 457 12.05 -6.81 14.54
CA ALA A 457 13.43 -7.12 14.92
C ALA A 457 14.39 -5.95 14.65
N GLN A 458 14.00 -4.98 13.82
CA GLN A 458 14.84 -3.86 13.41
C GLN A 458 14.39 -2.56 14.07
N HIS A 459 15.05 -2.16 15.16
CA HIS A 459 14.81 -0.85 15.80
C HIS A 459 15.82 0.22 15.36
N LYS A 460 16.38 0.08 14.15
CA LYS A 460 17.56 0.85 13.70
C LYS A 460 17.30 2.36 13.68
N ILE A 461 16.12 2.79 13.24
CA ILE A 461 15.76 4.21 13.15
C ILE A 461 15.69 4.81 14.56
N SER A 462 14.95 4.16 15.46
CA SER A 462 14.88 4.54 16.88
C SER A 462 16.26 4.59 17.55
N GLU A 463 17.12 3.59 17.34
CA GLU A 463 18.50 3.59 17.84
C GLU A 463 19.32 4.75 17.26
N THR A 464 19.16 5.04 15.97
CA THR A 464 19.87 6.11 15.27
C THR A 464 19.45 7.49 15.78
N ILE A 465 18.15 7.70 16.05
CA ILE A 465 17.64 8.90 16.71
C ILE A 465 18.32 9.07 18.07
N VAL A 466 18.32 8.03 18.91
CA VAL A 466 18.99 8.05 20.23
C VAL A 466 20.49 8.37 20.11
N GLN A 467 21.19 7.83 19.10
CA GLN A 467 22.61 8.15 18.90
C GLN A 467 22.89 9.60 18.47
N ASN A 468 21.89 10.28 17.93
CA ASN A 468 21.96 11.68 17.51
C ASN A 468 21.47 12.66 18.58
N THR A 469 20.93 12.19 19.71
CA THR A 469 20.62 13.06 20.86
C THR A 469 21.89 13.51 21.59
N ALA A 470 21.76 14.56 22.41
CA ALA A 470 22.86 15.09 23.20
C ALA A 470 23.31 14.12 24.30
N GLU A 471 22.37 13.45 24.96
CA GLU A 471 22.66 12.55 26.10
C GLU A 471 22.86 11.08 25.72
N LYS A 472 22.29 10.62 24.59
CA LYS A 472 22.42 9.26 24.06
C LYS A 472 22.07 8.15 25.04
N ASN A 473 21.14 8.44 25.96
CA ASN A 473 20.79 7.57 27.09
C ASN A 473 19.29 7.24 27.14
N GLN A 474 18.51 7.74 26.18
CA GLN A 474 17.09 7.42 26.06
C GLN A 474 16.91 5.93 25.80
N LYS A 475 15.85 5.36 26.37
CA LYS A 475 15.48 3.97 26.11
C LYS A 475 14.79 3.87 24.75
N VAL A 476 14.96 2.75 24.07
CA VAL A 476 14.06 2.34 22.99
C VAL A 476 13.03 1.40 23.59
N LEU A 477 11.74 1.74 23.48
CA LEU A 477 10.63 0.91 23.95
C LEU A 477 9.73 0.53 22.78
N THR A 478 9.18 -0.68 22.81
CA THR A 478 8.30 -1.18 21.75
C THR A 478 6.85 -1.09 22.18
N MET A 479 6.01 -0.41 21.38
CA MET A 479 4.56 -0.47 21.47
C MET A 479 4.04 -1.34 20.33
N ASP A 480 3.19 -2.30 20.65
CA ASP A 480 2.75 -3.34 19.73
C ASP A 480 1.50 -2.87 18.98
N SER A 481 1.61 -2.67 17.67
CA SER A 481 0.52 -2.23 16.79
C SER A 481 -0.47 -3.36 16.45
N MET A 482 -0.14 -4.60 16.83
CA MET A 482 -0.87 -5.84 16.55
C MET A 482 -0.90 -6.26 15.08
N GLN A 483 -0.25 -5.53 14.16
CA GLN A 483 -0.26 -5.83 12.73
C GLN A 483 0.48 -7.12 12.42
N SER A 484 1.59 -7.39 13.10
CA SER A 484 2.41 -8.59 12.87
C SER A 484 2.04 -9.80 13.74
N THR A 485 0.85 -9.80 14.37
CA THR A 485 0.47 -10.89 15.30
C THR A 485 0.22 -12.20 14.55
N THR A 486 0.94 -13.26 14.93
CA THR A 486 0.82 -14.55 14.23
C THR A 486 -0.14 -15.51 14.93
N SER A 487 -0.66 -16.50 14.19
CA SER A 487 -1.40 -17.65 14.74
C SER A 487 -0.62 -18.39 15.84
N LYS A 488 0.72 -18.35 15.80
CA LYS A 488 1.57 -18.94 16.84
C LYS A 488 1.50 -18.14 18.14
N ASP A 489 1.44 -16.82 18.06
CA ASP A 489 1.32 -15.95 19.23
C ASP A 489 -0.05 -16.13 19.89
N VAL A 490 -1.11 -16.18 19.07
CA VAL A 490 -2.46 -16.56 19.52
C VAL A 490 -2.46 -17.91 20.23
N ALA A 491 -1.84 -18.93 19.64
CA ALA A 491 -1.73 -20.26 20.26
C ALA A 491 -0.93 -20.26 21.58
N ASN A 492 -0.04 -19.27 21.77
CA ASN A 492 0.71 -19.06 23.00
C ASN A 492 -0.04 -18.21 24.04
N GLY A 493 -1.27 -17.77 23.72
CA GLY A 493 -2.16 -17.05 24.63
C GLY A 493 -2.17 -15.54 24.46
N THR A 494 -1.64 -15.00 23.36
CA THR A 494 -1.81 -13.58 23.02
C THR A 494 -3.29 -13.31 22.72
N THR A 495 -3.85 -12.30 23.40
CA THR A 495 -5.19 -11.74 23.15
C THR A 495 -5.08 -10.23 22.89
N TYR A 496 -6.07 -9.64 22.22
CA TYR A 496 -6.12 -8.19 21.97
C TYR A 496 -5.99 -7.42 23.29
N LEU A 497 -6.74 -7.84 24.31
CA LEU A 497 -6.70 -7.20 25.64
C LEU A 497 -5.30 -7.28 26.27
N SER A 498 -4.63 -8.43 26.17
CA SER A 498 -3.27 -8.59 26.73
C SER A 498 -2.23 -7.70 26.05
N VAL A 499 -2.39 -7.45 24.74
CA VAL A 499 -1.49 -6.56 23.99
C VAL A 499 -1.76 -5.10 24.39
N MET A 500 -3.03 -4.70 24.50
CA MET A 500 -3.39 -3.36 24.99
C MET A 500 -2.94 -3.13 26.45
N GLU A 501 -3.05 -4.11 27.35
CA GLU A 501 -2.49 -4.01 28.72
C GLU A 501 -0.96 -3.85 28.73
N LYS A 502 -0.26 -4.52 27.82
CA LYS A 502 1.19 -4.38 27.64
C LYS A 502 1.53 -3.00 27.07
N ASN A 503 0.78 -2.51 26.09
CA ASN A 503 0.93 -1.16 25.55
C ASN A 503 0.70 -0.08 26.60
N LEU A 504 -0.30 -0.24 27.48
CA LEU A 504 -0.51 0.66 28.61
C LEU A 504 0.72 0.72 29.53
N SER A 505 1.34 -0.43 29.79
CA SER A 505 2.54 -0.51 30.62
C SER A 505 3.73 0.24 29.99
N VAL A 506 3.89 0.13 28.67
CA VAL A 506 4.92 0.86 27.91
C VAL A 506 4.62 2.35 27.87
N LEU A 507 3.37 2.73 27.60
CA LEU A 507 2.94 4.12 27.58
C LEU A 507 3.18 4.80 28.94
N LYS A 508 2.88 4.09 30.03
CA LYS A 508 3.16 4.57 31.39
C LYS A 508 4.64 4.83 31.62
N GLU A 509 5.52 3.97 31.10
CA GLU A 509 6.97 4.19 31.19
C GLU A 509 7.42 5.37 30.32
N ALA A 510 6.87 5.50 29.11
CA ALA A 510 7.19 6.56 28.17
C ALA A 510 6.78 7.95 28.68
N LEU A 511 5.63 8.03 29.35
CA LEU A 511 5.04 9.27 29.81
C LEU A 511 5.51 9.73 31.21
N GLY A 512 6.30 8.92 31.90
CA GLY A 512 7.05 9.29 33.12
C GLY A 512 6.22 9.39 34.39
#